data_AF-A0A3A6N736-F1
#
_entry.id   AF-A0A3A6N736-F1
#
_cell.length_a   1.000
_cell.length_b   1.000
_cell.length_c   1.000
_cell.angle_alpha   90.00
_cell.angle_beta   90.00
_cell.angle_gamma   90.00
#
_symmetry.space_group_name_H-M   'P 1'
#
loop_
_entity.id
_entity.type
_entity.pdbx_description
1 polymer ?
#
loop_
_entity_poly.entity_id
_entity_poly.type
_entity_poly.pdbx_seq_one_letter_code
_entity_poly.pdbx_strand_id
1 'polypeptide(L)'
;MATKKTSSPLRGIPAPKDKDAALDAFAAGAGRPVAPSAPAGTVYPWEEPYVREDVMKQVLLKMPEPLYLKLKHITNYTPYNMTSFILERIAPEIEKEIARMTGRG
;
A
#
# COMPACT_ATOMS: atom_id res chain seq x y z
N MET A 1 18.27 -30.65 56.50
CA MET A 1 17.56 -29.35 56.51
C MET A 1 18.01 -28.58 55.27
N ALA A 2 17.22 -28.54 54.19
CA ALA A 2 17.58 -27.84 52.95
C ALA A 2 16.64 -26.64 52.76
N THR A 3 17.19 -25.43 52.73
CA THR A 3 16.46 -24.17 52.63
C THR A 3 16.07 -23.88 51.18
N LYS A 4 14.77 -23.62 50.94
CA LYS A 4 14.23 -23.20 49.64
C LYS A 4 14.66 -21.76 49.33
N LYS A 5 15.25 -21.54 48.15
CA LYS A 5 15.56 -20.20 47.63
C LYS A 5 14.32 -19.60 46.95
N THR A 6 13.88 -18.43 47.40
CA THR A 6 12.79 -17.64 46.82
C THR A 6 13.25 -16.93 45.54
N SER A 7 12.52 -17.11 44.44
CA SER A 7 12.74 -16.43 43.16
C SER A 7 11.99 -15.10 43.15
N SER A 8 12.70 -13.98 42.97
CA SER A 8 12.09 -12.65 42.80
C SER A 8 11.54 -12.50 41.38
N PRO A 9 10.28 -12.06 41.19
CA PRO A 9 9.73 -11.84 39.86
C PRO A 9 10.40 -10.63 39.19
N LEU A 10 10.76 -10.78 37.91
CA LEU A 10 11.30 -9.72 37.08
C LEU A 10 10.25 -8.60 36.90
N ARG A 11 10.73 -7.36 37.04
CA ARG A 11 10.06 -6.06 36.90
C ARG A 11 8.73 -6.11 36.12
N GLY A 12 7.61 -5.99 36.85
CA GLY A 12 6.27 -5.93 36.25
C GLY A 12 6.07 -4.68 35.39
N ILE A 13 5.27 -4.83 34.34
CA ILE A 13 4.83 -3.74 33.47
C ILE A 13 3.95 -2.81 34.33
N PRO A 14 4.20 -1.49 34.36
CA PRO A 14 3.35 -0.57 35.13
C PRO A 14 1.93 -0.66 34.58
N ALA A 15 0.99 -1.11 35.42
CA ALA A 15 -0.42 -1.13 35.07
C ALA A 15 -0.87 0.34 34.90
N PRO A 16 -1.36 0.74 33.72
CA PRO A 16 -1.95 2.07 33.57
C PRO A 16 -3.12 2.17 34.55
N LYS A 17 -3.11 3.22 35.37
CA LYS A 17 -4.10 3.44 36.44
C LYS A 17 -5.51 3.66 35.89
N ASP A 18 -5.61 4.11 34.63
CA ASP A 18 -6.86 4.51 33.99
C ASP A 18 -6.93 3.98 32.55
N LYS A 19 -7.08 2.65 32.43
CA LYS A 19 -7.21 1.97 31.13
C LYS A 19 -8.38 2.51 30.32
N ASP A 20 -9.52 2.75 30.96
CA ASP A 20 -10.72 3.19 30.29
C ASP A 20 -10.56 4.60 29.71
N ALA A 21 -9.96 5.53 30.46
CA ALA A 21 -9.66 6.87 29.97
C ALA A 21 -8.67 6.87 28.79
N ALA A 22 -7.69 5.96 28.79
CA ALA A 22 -6.75 5.81 27.68
C ALA A 22 -7.41 5.23 26.42
N LEU A 23 -8.36 4.31 26.59
CA LEU A 23 -9.14 3.74 25.50
C LEU A 23 -10.12 4.76 24.91
N ASP A 24 -10.76 5.56 25.75
CA ASP A 24 -11.65 6.65 25.32
C ASP A 24 -10.89 7.73 24.56
N ALA A 25 -9.69 8.12 25.02
CA ALA A 25 -8.83 9.07 24.32
C ALA A 25 -8.40 8.56 22.93
N PHE A 26 -8.15 7.26 22.79
CA PHE A 26 -7.86 6.63 21.50
C PHE A 26 -9.10 6.59 20.60
N ALA A 27 -10.26 6.19 21.14
CA ALA A 27 -11.52 6.12 20.40
C ALA A 27 -12.01 7.50 19.92
N ALA A 28 -11.73 8.57 20.68
CA ALA A 28 -12.07 9.95 20.31
C ALA A 28 -11.44 10.40 18.98
N GLY A 29 -10.33 9.78 18.55
CA GLY A 29 -9.69 10.06 17.27
C GLY A 29 -10.38 9.39 16.06
N ALA A 30 -11.14 8.32 16.27
CA ALA A 30 -11.69 7.50 15.19
C ALA A 30 -12.93 8.11 14.48
N GLY A 31 -13.51 9.17 15.06
CA GLY A 31 -14.71 9.82 14.55
C GLY A 31 -14.51 11.25 14.05
N ARG A 32 -13.28 11.80 14.07
CA ARG A 32 -13.05 13.19 13.67
C ARG A 32 -13.21 13.30 12.16
N PRO A 33 -14.25 14.00 11.63
CA PRO A 33 -14.34 14.26 10.21
C PRO A 33 -13.13 15.12 9.84
N VAL A 34 -12.31 14.63 8.92
CA VAL A 34 -11.27 15.44 8.30
C VAL A 34 -11.99 16.62 7.65
N ALA A 35 -11.70 17.84 8.12
CA ALA A 35 -12.31 19.05 7.57
C ALA A 35 -12.02 19.09 6.06
N PRO A 36 -13.03 19.33 5.20
CA PRO A 36 -12.85 19.31 3.75
C PRO A 36 -11.94 20.49 3.36
N SER A 37 -10.72 20.18 2.93
CA SER A 37 -9.80 21.16 2.41
C SER A 37 -10.08 21.38 0.92
N ALA A 38 -10.70 22.52 0.61
CA ALA A 38 -10.72 23.21 -0.69
C ALA A 38 -11.43 22.49 -1.89
N PRO A 39 -11.73 23.20 -2.99
CA PRO A 39 -12.92 22.99 -3.82
C PRO A 39 -12.86 21.73 -4.67
N ALA A 40 -14.05 21.24 -5.03
CA ALA A 40 -14.35 20.05 -5.82
C ALA A 40 -13.71 20.07 -7.21
N GLY A 41 -12.41 19.79 -7.28
CA GLY A 41 -11.88 19.02 -8.40
C GLY A 41 -12.39 17.59 -8.26
N THR A 42 -12.78 16.95 -9.37
CA THR A 42 -12.99 15.50 -9.38
C THR A 42 -11.69 14.85 -8.91
N VAL A 43 -11.70 14.32 -7.68
CA VAL A 43 -10.58 13.52 -7.15
C VAL A 43 -10.70 12.15 -7.80
N TYR A 44 -9.71 11.77 -8.60
CA TYR A 44 -9.71 10.46 -9.22
C TYR A 44 -9.29 9.38 -8.19
N PRO A 45 -9.74 8.11 -8.34
CA PRO A 45 -9.41 7.05 -7.40
C PRO A 45 -7.91 6.79 -7.20
N TRP A 46 -7.04 7.21 -8.13
CA TRP A 46 -5.58 7.12 -8.00
C TRP A 46 -4.93 8.36 -7.36
N GLU A 47 -5.68 9.45 -7.15
CA GLU A 47 -5.23 10.68 -6.48
C GLU A 47 -5.63 10.72 -4.98
N GLU A 48 -6.32 9.68 -4.48
CA GLU A 48 -6.81 9.66 -3.12
C GLU A 48 -5.66 9.56 -2.09
N PRO A 49 -5.76 10.19 -0.90
CA PRO A 49 -4.64 10.30 0.05
C PRO A 49 -4.07 8.97 0.56
N TYR A 50 -4.80 7.87 0.41
CA TYR A 50 -4.39 6.53 0.82
C TYR A 50 -3.78 5.70 -0.31
N VAL A 51 -3.74 6.23 -1.53
CA VAL A 51 -3.08 5.58 -2.67
C VAL A 51 -1.57 5.67 -2.45
N ARG A 52 -0.93 4.51 -2.52
CA ARG A 52 0.50 4.35 -2.24
C ARG A 52 1.24 3.98 -3.51
N GLU A 53 2.18 4.82 -3.92
CA GLU A 53 3.02 4.60 -5.11
C GLU A 53 4.00 3.42 -4.95
N ASP A 54 4.34 3.05 -3.72
CA ASP A 54 5.28 1.96 -3.42
C ASP A 54 4.63 0.57 -3.45
N VAL A 55 3.30 0.49 -3.48
CA VAL A 55 2.56 -0.77 -3.44
C VAL A 55 2.23 -1.24 -4.84
N MET A 56 2.87 -2.35 -5.25
CA MET A 56 2.55 -3.03 -6.50
C MET A 56 1.31 -3.92 -6.34
N LYS A 57 0.34 -3.78 -7.27
CA LYS A 57 -0.83 -4.65 -7.36
C LYS A 57 -0.65 -5.64 -8.51
N GLN A 58 -0.92 -6.92 -8.26
CA GLN A 58 -0.86 -7.95 -9.30
C GLN A 58 -2.13 -7.90 -10.16
N VAL A 59 -1.96 -7.86 -11.48
CA VAL A 59 -3.04 -7.96 -12.46
C VAL A 59 -2.84 -9.23 -13.29
N LEU A 60 -3.90 -10.04 -13.44
CA LEU A 60 -3.85 -11.24 -14.26
C LEU A 60 -4.08 -10.87 -15.74
N LEU A 61 -2.99 -10.74 -16.49
CA LEU A 61 -3.03 -10.42 -17.91
C LEU A 61 -3.21 -11.68 -18.77
N LYS A 62 -4.27 -11.73 -19.57
CA LYS A 62 -4.44 -12.75 -20.62
C LYS A 62 -3.88 -12.23 -21.92
N MET A 63 -3.04 -13.01 -22.60
CA MET A 63 -2.47 -12.64 -23.88
C MET A 63 -2.37 -13.82 -24.84
N PRO A 64 -2.41 -13.59 -26.16
CA PRO A 64 -2.16 -14.62 -27.15
C PRO A 64 -0.81 -15.29 -26.95
N GLU A 65 -0.77 -16.61 -27.12
CA GLU A 65 0.44 -17.41 -26.98
C GLU A 65 1.64 -16.89 -27.79
N PRO A 66 1.50 -16.46 -29.07
CA PRO A 66 2.64 -15.95 -29.83
C PRO A 66 3.29 -14.72 -29.21
N LEU A 67 2.50 -13.85 -28.56
CA LEU A 67 3.04 -12.67 -27.88
C LEU A 67 3.75 -13.05 -26.59
N TYR A 68 3.18 -13.99 -25.82
CA TYR A 68 3.82 -14.51 -24.62
C TYR A 68 5.19 -15.14 -24.94
N LEU A 69 5.28 -15.93 -26.02
CA LEU A 69 6.54 -16.55 -26.44
C LEU A 69 7.59 -15.51 -26.87
N LYS A 70 7.18 -14.45 -27.58
CA LYS A 70 8.08 -13.34 -27.92
C LYS A 70 8.58 -12.61 -26.68
N LEU A 71 7.73 -12.37 -25.70
CA LEU A 71 8.12 -11.80 -24.41
C LEU A 71 9.12 -12.68 -23.68
N LYS A 72 8.85 -13.98 -23.58
CA LYS A 72 9.77 -14.95 -22.98
C LYS A 72 11.12 -14.97 -23.70
N HIS A 73 11.12 -14.82 -25.02
CA HIS A 73 12.35 -14.70 -25.79
C HIS A 73 13.11 -13.44 -25.37
N ILE A 74 12.48 -12.27 -25.35
CA ILE A 74 13.12 -10.99 -24.96
C ILE A 74 13.76 -11.10 -23.57
N THR A 75 13.10 -11.72 -22.59
CA THR A 75 13.65 -11.86 -21.23
C THR A 75 14.87 -12.77 -21.14
N ASN A 76 15.11 -13.65 -22.11
CA ASN A 76 16.32 -14.48 -22.14
C ASN A 76 17.54 -13.72 -22.68
N TYR A 77 17.32 -12.65 -23.45
CA TYR A 77 18.39 -11.87 -24.11
C TYR A 77 18.55 -10.47 -23.52
N THR A 78 17.78 -10.14 -22.47
CA THR A 78 17.82 -8.83 -21.82
C THR A 78 17.82 -9.01 -20.29
N PRO A 79 18.29 -8.02 -19.53
CA PRO A 79 18.24 -8.09 -18.06
C PRO A 79 16.83 -7.86 -17.49
N TYR A 80 15.83 -7.61 -18.34
CA TYR A 80 14.47 -7.31 -17.92
C TYR A 80 13.70 -8.58 -17.57
N ASN A 81 12.93 -8.54 -16.48
CA ASN A 81 11.88 -9.53 -16.25
C ASN A 81 10.62 -9.17 -17.09
N MET A 82 9.76 -10.16 -17.34
CA MET A 82 8.57 -9.98 -18.19
C MET A 82 7.67 -8.84 -17.69
N THR A 83 7.44 -8.79 -16.38
CA THR A 83 6.56 -7.80 -15.75
C THR A 83 7.10 -6.38 -15.90
N SER A 84 8.39 -6.16 -15.63
CA SER A 84 9.05 -4.86 -15.75
C SER A 84 9.06 -4.37 -17.19
N PHE A 85 9.35 -5.26 -18.16
CA PHE A 85 9.31 -4.90 -19.58
C PHE A 85 7.90 -4.48 -20.00
N ILE A 86 6.88 -5.20 -19.58
CA ILE A 86 5.47 -4.86 -19.86
C ILE A 86 5.12 -3.51 -19.22
N LEU A 87 5.46 -3.32 -17.95
CA LEU A 87 5.12 -2.12 -17.20
C LEU A 87 5.77 -0.86 -17.80
N GLU A 88 7.06 -0.92 -18.16
CA GLU A 88 7.79 0.19 -18.77
C GLU A 88 7.16 0.65 -20.10
N ARG A 89 6.58 -0.28 -20.86
CA ARG A 89 5.91 0.02 -22.13
C ARG A 89 4.46 0.46 -21.96
N ILE A 90 3.75 -0.08 -20.97
CA ILE A 90 2.32 0.21 -20.74
C ILE A 90 2.12 1.50 -19.94
N ALA A 91 2.96 1.79 -18.94
CA ALA A 91 2.86 2.99 -18.11
C ALA A 91 2.69 4.30 -18.91
N PRO A 92 3.52 4.61 -19.92
CA PRO A 92 3.35 5.85 -20.70
C PRO A 92 2.04 5.87 -21.51
N GLU A 93 1.52 4.71 -21.93
CA GLU A 93 0.24 4.64 -22.63
C GLU A 93 -0.95 4.82 -21.68
N ILE A 94 -0.84 4.36 -20.43
CA ILE A 94 -1.84 4.64 -19.39
C ILE A 94 -1.91 6.15 -19.13
N GLU A 95 -0.78 6.82 -18.90
CA GLU A 95 -0.75 8.25 -18.63
C GLU A 95 -1.34 9.08 -19.77
N LYS A 96 -1.02 8.73 -21.03
CA LYS A 96 -1.62 9.36 -22.21
C LYS A 96 -3.13 9.19 -22.25
N GLU A 97 -3.62 7.99 -21.96
CA GLU A 97 -5.05 7.69 -21.99
C GLU A 97 -5.79 8.40 -20.84
N ILE A 98 -5.20 8.45 -19.64
CA ILE A 98 -5.73 9.24 -18.53
C ILE A 98 -5.75 10.73 -18.87
N ALA A 99 -4.68 11.28 -19.45
CA ALA A 99 -4.67 12.67 -19.89
C ALA A 99 -5.77 12.96 -20.93
N ARG A 100 -5.96 12.06 -21.89
CA ARG A 100 -7.04 12.12 -22.89
C ARG A 100 -8.43 12.09 -22.27
N MET A 101 -8.65 11.23 -21.28
CA MET A 101 -9.95 11.08 -20.60
C MET A 101 -10.26 12.24 -19.65
N THR A 102 -9.23 12.78 -18.99
CA THR A 102 -9.37 13.81 -17.96
C THR A 102 -9.18 15.23 -18.48
N GLY A 103 -8.70 15.39 -19.71
CA GLY A 103 -8.39 16.69 -20.33
C GLY A 103 -7.19 17.41 -19.70
N ARG A 104 -6.42 16.72 -18.84
CA ARG A 104 -5.22 17.24 -18.15
C ARG A 104 -3.94 16.78 -18.88
N GLY A 105 -3.80 17.15 -20.15
CA GLY A 105 -2.65 16.82 -21.00
C GLY A 105 -1.87 18.04 -21.44
#